data_AF-A0A401QB76-F1
#
_entry.id   AF-A0A401QB76-F1
#
_cell.length_a   1.000
_cell.length_b   1.000
_cell.length_c   1.000
_cell.angle_alpha   90.00
_cell.angle_beta   90.00
_cell.angle_gamma   90.00
#
_symmetry.space_group_name_H-M   'P 1'
#
loop_
_entity.id
_entity.type
_entity.pdbx_description
1 polymer ?
#
loop_
_entity_poly.entity_id
_entity_poly.type
_entity_poly.pdbx_seq_one_letter_code
_entity_poly.pdbx_strand_id
1 'polypeptide(L)'
;MVKLANPLYTEWILEAIQKVKKQKQRPSEERICNAVSSSHGLDRKTVLEQLELSVKDGTILKVTNKGLNSYKDPDNPGRIVLPKPRNQSKSDAKHSVDWNKLLKRAIEGLAEPNGSSLKNIERFLGGQKDVIAVFGAGASSDLHQQLRLSLKRAISHSRIIKDGPLYRLLRGKSGCDSKQGPESIACLPPVSLLTHEKDKSKTVCDLVLENAVKI
;
A
#
# COMPACT_ATOMS: atom_id res chain seq x y z
N MET A 1 27.16 -19.81 -2.10
CA MET A 1 26.71 -18.48 -2.58
C MET A 1 25.51 -18.67 -3.49
N VAL A 2 24.36 -18.07 -3.18
CA VAL A 2 23.22 -18.05 -4.09
C VAL A 2 23.52 -16.98 -5.14
N LYS A 3 23.67 -17.38 -6.42
CA LYS A 3 23.76 -16.43 -7.52
C LYS A 3 22.36 -15.81 -7.67
N LEU A 4 22.27 -14.48 -7.58
CA LEU A 4 21.06 -13.72 -7.89
C LEU A 4 21.08 -13.35 -9.37
N ALA A 5 19.90 -13.22 -9.98
CA ALA A 5 19.77 -12.66 -11.31
C ALA A 5 20.19 -11.18 -11.31
N ASN A 6 20.81 -10.76 -12.40
CA ASN A 6 21.10 -9.35 -12.60
C ASN A 6 19.79 -8.63 -12.95
N PRO A 7 19.36 -7.63 -12.16
CA PRO A 7 18.08 -6.95 -12.38
C PRO A 7 17.95 -6.32 -13.76
N LEU A 8 19.05 -5.85 -14.35
CA LEU A 8 19.08 -5.26 -15.69
C LEU A 8 18.78 -6.32 -16.77
N TYR A 9 19.37 -7.50 -16.65
CA TYR A 9 19.10 -8.59 -17.59
C TYR A 9 17.69 -9.17 -17.40
N THR A 10 17.20 -9.23 -16.15
CA THR A 10 15.82 -9.62 -15.87
C THR A 10 14.82 -8.67 -16.53
N GLU A 11 15.06 -7.35 -16.50
CA GLU A 11 14.20 -6.36 -17.15
C GLU A 11 14.13 -6.58 -18.67
N TRP A 12 15.27 -6.76 -19.33
CA TRP A 12 15.30 -7.03 -20.78
C TRP A 12 14.61 -8.35 -21.15
N ILE A 13 14.73 -9.36 -20.29
CA ILE A 13 14.03 -10.64 -20.46
C ILE A 13 12.51 -10.46 -20.29
N LEU A 14 12.06 -9.69 -19.30
CA LEU A 14 10.64 -9.39 -19.10
C LEU A 14 10.06 -8.61 -20.29
N GLU A 15 10.78 -7.63 -20.80
CA GLU A 15 10.39 -6.89 -21.99
C GLU A 15 10.26 -7.82 -23.21
N ALA A 16 11.23 -8.73 -23.40
CA ALA A 16 11.16 -9.73 -24.45
C ALA A 16 9.94 -10.67 -24.30
N ILE A 17 9.64 -11.13 -23.08
CA ILE A 17 8.44 -11.94 -22.80
C ILE A 17 7.17 -11.15 -23.16
N GLN A 18 7.07 -9.88 -22.80
CA GLN A 18 5.94 -9.02 -23.14
C GLN A 18 5.81 -8.82 -24.65
N LYS A 19 6.92 -8.63 -25.36
CA LYS A 19 6.95 -8.49 -26.83
C LYS A 19 6.46 -9.75 -27.53
N VAL A 20 6.91 -10.93 -27.10
CA VAL A 20 6.45 -12.22 -27.65
C VAL A 20 4.97 -12.45 -27.35
N LYS A 21 4.52 -12.10 -26.14
CA LYS A 21 3.10 -12.18 -25.74
C LYS A 21 2.22 -11.23 -26.56
N LYS A 22 2.68 -10.02 -26.87
CA LYS A 22 1.97 -9.04 -27.73
C LYS A 22 1.75 -9.60 -29.14
N GLN A 23 2.70 -10.39 -29.65
CA GLN A 23 2.58 -11.07 -30.94
C GLN A 23 1.68 -12.32 -30.89
N LYS A 24 1.01 -12.58 -29.76
CA LYS A 24 0.23 -13.81 -29.49
C LYS A 24 1.04 -15.09 -29.68
N GLN A 25 2.36 -14.98 -29.54
CA GLN A 25 3.29 -16.11 -29.64
C GLN A 25 3.62 -16.64 -28.25
N ARG A 26 4.13 -17.87 -28.22
CA ARG A 26 4.54 -18.53 -26.98
C ARG A 26 5.92 -17.99 -26.54
N PRO A 27 6.06 -17.47 -25.30
CA PRO A 27 7.35 -17.08 -24.73
C PRO A 27 8.15 -18.32 -24.33
N SER A 28 8.67 -19.04 -25.33
CA SER A 28 9.64 -20.10 -25.15
C SER A 28 11.04 -19.52 -24.97
N GLU A 29 11.93 -20.34 -24.44
CA GLU A 29 13.35 -20.01 -24.25
C GLU A 29 14.02 -19.47 -25.54
N GLU A 30 13.77 -20.13 -26.66
CA GLU A 30 14.29 -19.74 -27.96
C GLU A 30 13.74 -18.38 -28.42
N ARG A 31 12.44 -18.13 -28.23
CA ARG A 31 11.80 -16.86 -28.63
C ARG A 31 12.30 -15.71 -27.80
N ILE A 32 12.48 -15.92 -26.49
CA ILE A 32 13.03 -14.93 -25.58
C ILE A 32 14.47 -14.63 -25.97
N CYS A 33 15.31 -15.65 -26.18
CA CYS A 33 16.68 -15.45 -26.62
C CYS A 33 16.77 -14.64 -27.92
N ASN A 34 15.97 -14.98 -28.93
CA ASN A 34 15.98 -14.27 -30.20
C ASN A 34 15.52 -12.81 -30.04
N ALA A 35 14.49 -12.58 -29.22
CA ALA A 35 13.99 -11.23 -28.95
C ALA A 35 15.02 -10.38 -28.18
N VAL A 36 15.67 -10.94 -27.15
CA VAL A 36 16.69 -10.23 -26.37
C VAL A 36 17.95 -9.99 -27.22
N SER A 37 18.39 -10.97 -28.01
CA SER A 37 19.52 -10.82 -28.94
C SER A 37 19.24 -9.76 -30.01
N SER A 38 18.02 -9.72 -30.56
CA SER A 38 17.62 -8.71 -31.54
C SER A 38 17.45 -7.31 -30.95
N SER A 39 17.02 -7.18 -29.69
CA SER A 39 16.82 -5.88 -29.03
C SER A 39 18.10 -5.32 -28.38
N HIS A 40 18.88 -6.15 -27.70
CA HIS A 40 20.00 -5.74 -26.84
C HIS A 40 21.35 -6.36 -27.22
N GLY A 41 21.40 -7.23 -28.23
CA GLY A 41 22.64 -7.85 -28.68
C GLY A 41 23.27 -8.85 -27.69
N LEU A 42 22.51 -9.34 -26.71
CA LEU A 42 23.04 -10.27 -25.71
C LEU A 42 23.27 -11.68 -26.27
N ASP A 43 24.32 -12.32 -25.74
CA ASP A 43 24.64 -13.72 -25.99
C ASP A 43 23.56 -14.66 -25.46
N ARG A 44 23.23 -15.65 -26.28
CA ARG A 44 22.27 -16.71 -25.93
C ARG A 44 22.56 -17.34 -24.58
N LYS A 45 23.81 -17.72 -24.32
CA LYS A 45 24.21 -18.39 -23.07
C LYS A 45 23.92 -17.53 -21.84
N THR A 46 24.22 -16.23 -21.92
CA THR A 46 23.97 -15.27 -20.85
C THR A 46 22.47 -15.10 -20.61
N VAL A 47 21.66 -15.00 -21.67
CA VAL A 47 20.20 -14.91 -21.54
C VAL A 47 19.62 -16.14 -20.87
N LEU A 48 20.10 -17.34 -21.21
CA LEU A 48 19.65 -18.59 -20.58
C LEU A 48 20.00 -18.65 -19.09
N GLU A 49 21.25 -18.34 -18.73
CA GLU A 49 21.66 -18.32 -17.32
C GLU A 49 20.81 -17.31 -16.53
N GLN A 50 20.62 -16.09 -17.07
CA GLN A 50 19.84 -15.06 -16.40
C GLN A 50 18.35 -15.37 -16.31
N LEU A 51 17.79 -16.05 -17.32
CA LEU A 51 16.41 -16.53 -17.31
C LEU A 51 16.22 -17.58 -16.20
N GLU A 52 17.15 -18.53 -16.05
CA GLU A 52 17.10 -19.51 -14.97
C GLU A 52 17.26 -18.90 -13.58
N LEU A 53 18.18 -17.94 -13.43
CA LEU A 53 18.35 -17.20 -12.18
C LEU A 53 17.08 -16.41 -11.83
N SER A 54 16.47 -15.74 -12.81
CA SER A 54 15.22 -15.00 -12.61
C SER A 54 14.05 -15.93 -12.23
N VAL A 55 14.06 -17.17 -12.71
CA VAL A 55 13.10 -18.19 -12.28
C VAL A 55 13.35 -18.64 -10.84
N LYS A 56 14.61 -18.78 -10.43
CA LYS A 56 14.99 -19.12 -9.04
C LYS A 56 14.65 -17.99 -8.07
N ASP A 57 14.84 -16.74 -8.49
CA ASP A 57 14.52 -15.54 -7.71
C ASP A 57 13.00 -15.28 -7.63
N GLY A 58 12.21 -15.97 -8.45
CA GLY A 58 10.75 -15.84 -8.49
C GLY A 58 10.27 -14.59 -9.21
N THR A 59 11.14 -13.89 -9.93
CA THR A 59 10.80 -12.76 -10.81
C THR A 59 10.23 -13.22 -12.15
N ILE A 60 10.46 -14.49 -12.54
CA ILE A 60 9.87 -15.11 -13.73
C ILE A 60 9.27 -16.47 -13.36
N LEU A 61 8.04 -16.74 -13.79
CA LEU A 61 7.37 -18.02 -13.59
C LEU A 61 7.58 -18.95 -14.79
N LYS A 62 8.19 -20.11 -14.55
CA LYS A 62 8.29 -21.19 -15.53
C LYS A 62 7.08 -22.12 -15.42
N VAL A 63 6.37 -22.31 -16.53
CA VAL A 63 5.22 -23.22 -16.66
C VAL A 63 5.55 -24.29 -17.68
N THR A 64 5.64 -25.54 -17.25
CA THR A 64 5.86 -26.69 -18.14
C THR A 64 4.51 -27.28 -18.55
N ASN A 65 4.27 -27.41 -19.85
CA ASN A 65 3.09 -28.07 -20.41
C ASN A 65 3.54 -29.12 -21.42
N LYS A 66 3.23 -30.40 -21.15
CA LYS A 66 3.58 -31.55 -22.02
C LYS A 66 5.03 -31.51 -22.53
N GLY A 67 5.99 -31.20 -21.64
CA GLY A 67 7.43 -31.12 -21.96
C GLY A 67 7.91 -29.78 -22.54
N LEU A 68 7.00 -28.85 -22.84
CA LEU A 68 7.36 -27.52 -23.34
C LEU A 68 7.32 -26.49 -22.21
N ASN A 69 8.41 -25.73 -22.05
CA ASN A 69 8.54 -24.68 -21.06
C ASN A 69 8.01 -23.34 -21.60
N SER A 70 7.22 -22.65 -20.79
CA SER A 70 6.74 -21.28 -21.04
C SER A 70 7.16 -20.38 -19.89
N TYR A 71 7.71 -19.22 -20.19
CA TYR A 71 8.12 -18.26 -19.15
C TYR A 71 7.11 -17.12 -19.10
N LYS A 72 6.70 -16.73 -17.89
CA LYS A 72 5.67 -15.73 -17.64
C LYS A 72 6.10 -14.76 -16.57
N ASP A 73 5.61 -13.53 -16.69
CA ASP A 73 5.73 -12.52 -15.65
C ASP A 73 4.77 -12.85 -14.48
N PRO A 74 5.27 -13.02 -13.23
CA PRO A 74 4.46 -13.25 -12.05
C PRO A 74 3.54 -12.06 -11.71
N ASP A 75 3.91 -10.83 -12.10
CA ASP A 75 3.14 -9.60 -11.87
C ASP A 75 2.07 -9.34 -12.95
N ASN A 76 1.96 -10.19 -13.98
CA ASN A 76 0.82 -10.20 -14.90
C ASN A 76 -0.09 -11.42 -14.62
N PRO A 77 -0.97 -11.35 -13.61
CA PRO A 77 -1.77 -12.47 -13.12
C PRO A 77 -2.97 -12.75 -14.04
N GLY A 78 -2.72 -13.34 -15.21
CA GLY A 78 -3.79 -13.83 -16.10
C GLY A 78 -4.41 -15.16 -15.67
N ARG A 79 -4.55 -15.44 -14.36
CA ARG A 79 -4.72 -16.76 -13.70
C ARG A 79 -3.39 -17.49 -13.46
N ILE A 80 -2.93 -17.47 -12.22
CA ILE A 80 -2.47 -18.61 -11.40
C ILE A 80 -1.91 -17.94 -10.14
N VAL A 81 -2.74 -17.90 -9.11
CA VAL A 81 -2.41 -17.35 -7.79
C VAL A 81 -1.60 -18.42 -7.06
N LEU A 82 -0.34 -18.12 -6.74
CA LEU A 82 0.34 -18.71 -5.60
C LEU A 82 0.27 -17.66 -4.47
N PRO A 83 -0.21 -17.99 -3.26
CA PRO A 83 -0.54 -16.98 -2.27
C PRO A 83 0.74 -16.39 -1.66
N LYS A 84 1.09 -15.17 -2.07
CA LYS A 84 1.97 -14.30 -1.27
C LYS A 84 1.13 -13.14 -0.72
N PRO A 85 1.11 -12.92 0.61
CA PRO A 85 0.31 -11.86 1.20
C PRO A 85 1.09 -10.55 1.06
N ARG A 86 0.90 -9.81 -0.04
CA ARG A 86 1.29 -8.41 -0.08
C ARG A 86 0.20 -7.55 -0.68
N ASN A 87 -0.32 -6.70 0.20
CA ASN A 87 -1.17 -5.56 -0.02
C ASN A 87 -0.83 -4.81 -1.32
N GLN A 88 -1.49 -5.11 -2.42
CA GLN A 88 -1.70 -4.14 -3.50
C GLN A 88 -3.15 -4.20 -3.93
N SER A 89 -3.90 -3.29 -3.32
CA SER A 89 -5.16 -2.78 -3.81
C SER A 89 -4.95 -2.17 -5.21
N LYS A 90 -4.97 -3.01 -6.24
CA LYS A 90 -5.38 -2.62 -7.59
C LYS A 90 -6.76 -3.23 -7.79
N SER A 91 -7.76 -2.50 -7.32
CA SER A 91 -9.16 -2.82 -7.53
C SER A 91 -9.45 -2.86 -9.01
N ASP A 92 -9.76 -4.05 -9.52
CA ASP A 92 -10.34 -4.26 -10.83
C ASP A 92 -11.48 -3.27 -11.06
N ALA A 93 -11.32 -2.46 -12.10
CA ALA A 93 -12.21 -1.38 -12.49
C ALA A 93 -13.52 -1.90 -13.10
N LYS A 94 -14.25 -2.75 -12.37
CA LYS A 94 -15.61 -3.09 -12.80
C LYS A 94 -16.70 -2.91 -11.76
N HIS A 95 -16.48 -3.11 -10.45
CA HIS A 95 -17.47 -2.75 -9.42
C HIS A 95 -16.83 -2.48 -8.04
N SER A 96 -15.66 -1.83 -7.99
CA SER A 96 -15.06 -1.49 -6.69
C SER A 96 -15.75 -0.28 -6.08
N VAL A 97 -16.37 -0.48 -4.92
CA VAL A 97 -17.03 0.58 -4.16
C VAL A 97 -15.98 1.52 -3.58
N ASP A 98 -16.12 2.81 -3.88
CA ASP A 98 -15.26 3.87 -3.34
C ASP A 98 -15.58 4.15 -1.86
N TRP A 99 -15.01 3.33 -0.97
CA TRP A 99 -15.23 3.46 0.48
C TRP A 99 -14.90 4.84 1.05
N ASN A 100 -13.89 5.52 0.50
CA ASN A 100 -13.54 6.86 0.96
C ASN A 100 -14.65 7.88 0.66
N LYS A 101 -15.31 7.76 -0.49
CA LYS A 101 -16.45 8.61 -0.86
C LYS A 101 -17.67 8.26 -0.01
N LEU A 102 -17.94 6.96 0.18
CA LEU A 102 -19.03 6.50 1.03
C LEU A 102 -18.89 6.97 2.48
N LEU A 103 -17.71 6.85 3.07
CA LEU A 103 -17.45 7.27 4.44
C LEU A 103 -17.58 8.77 4.62
N LYS A 104 -17.02 9.58 3.70
CA LYS A 104 -17.22 11.04 3.71
C LYS A 104 -18.69 11.40 3.61
N ARG A 105 -19.39 10.85 2.61
CA ARG A 105 -20.83 11.07 2.38
C ARG A 105 -21.66 10.69 3.60
N ALA A 106 -21.36 9.58 4.26
CA ALA A 106 -22.10 9.14 5.43
C ALA A 106 -21.89 10.05 6.65
N ILE A 107 -20.64 10.44 6.92
CA ILE A 107 -20.33 11.32 8.05
C ILE A 107 -20.87 12.74 7.82
N GLU A 108 -20.74 13.27 6.59
CA GLU A 108 -21.29 14.58 6.21
C GLU A 108 -22.83 14.57 6.18
N GLY A 109 -23.44 13.50 5.65
CA GLY A 109 -24.89 13.36 5.52
C GLY A 109 -25.61 13.12 6.85
N LEU A 110 -24.92 12.56 7.85
CA LEU A 110 -25.43 12.49 9.23
C LEU A 110 -25.33 13.84 9.96
N ALA A 111 -24.48 14.76 9.49
CA ALA A 111 -24.33 16.13 10.01
C ALA A 111 -24.09 16.23 11.53
N GLU A 112 -23.52 15.19 12.14
CA GLU A 112 -23.20 15.15 13.57
C GLU A 112 -21.84 15.83 13.86
N PRO A 113 -21.78 16.94 14.60
CA PRO A 113 -20.53 17.69 14.81
C PRO A 113 -19.47 16.89 15.58
N ASN A 114 -19.92 15.96 16.43
CA ASN A 114 -19.07 15.09 17.24
C ASN A 114 -18.73 13.76 16.54
N GLY A 115 -19.17 13.58 15.29
CA GLY A 115 -19.02 12.34 14.53
C GLY A 115 -20.17 11.36 14.75
N SER A 116 -20.09 10.19 14.10
CA SER A 116 -21.17 9.23 14.04
C SER A 116 -20.73 7.84 14.51
N SER A 117 -21.64 7.11 15.16
CA SER A 117 -21.37 5.73 15.56
C SER A 117 -21.30 4.80 14.35
N LEU A 118 -20.61 3.65 14.49
CA LEU A 118 -20.53 2.63 13.45
C LEU A 118 -21.93 2.23 12.93
N LYS A 119 -22.87 2.03 13.86
CA LYS A 119 -24.25 1.61 13.57
C LYS A 119 -25.02 2.66 12.76
N ASN A 120 -24.81 3.96 13.05
CA ASN A 120 -25.47 5.03 12.32
C ASN A 120 -24.91 5.18 10.91
N ILE A 121 -23.58 5.08 10.76
CA ILE A 121 -22.92 5.09 9.45
C ILE A 121 -23.40 3.91 8.59
N GLU A 122 -23.45 2.72 9.17
CA GLU A 122 -23.95 1.52 8.50
C GLU A 122 -25.41 1.66 8.06
N ARG A 123 -26.28 2.12 8.96
CA ARG A 123 -27.70 2.37 8.64
C ARG A 123 -27.85 3.39 7.53
N PHE A 124 -27.07 4.48 7.56
CA PHE A 124 -27.10 5.50 6.53
C PHE A 124 -26.68 4.94 5.17
N LEU A 125 -25.60 4.16 5.12
CA LEU A 125 -25.10 3.54 3.90
C LEU A 125 -26.05 2.46 3.36
N GLY A 126 -26.63 1.63 4.22
CA GLY A 126 -27.55 0.56 3.84
C GLY A 126 -28.86 1.04 3.20
N GLY A 127 -29.23 2.32 3.40
CA GLY A 127 -30.37 2.95 2.73
C GLY A 127 -30.06 3.55 1.36
N GLN A 128 -28.80 3.54 0.91
CA GLN A 128 -28.38 4.20 -0.32
C GLN A 128 -28.47 3.27 -1.54
N LYS A 129 -28.97 3.78 -2.66
CA LYS A 129 -29.21 2.98 -3.88
C LYS A 129 -27.92 2.36 -4.45
N ASP A 130 -26.80 3.06 -4.35
CA ASP A 130 -25.49 2.61 -4.81
C ASP A 130 -24.91 1.49 -3.95
N VAL A 131 -25.13 1.55 -2.63
CA VAL A 131 -24.71 0.51 -1.69
C VAL A 131 -25.63 -0.71 -1.82
N ILE A 132 -26.94 -0.50 -1.91
CA ILE A 132 -27.93 -1.57 -2.11
C ILE A 132 -27.66 -2.35 -3.40
N ALA A 133 -27.23 -1.67 -4.47
CA ALA A 133 -26.88 -2.32 -5.73
C ALA A 133 -25.68 -3.29 -5.60
N VAL A 134 -24.81 -3.10 -4.60
CA VAL A 134 -23.60 -3.92 -4.41
C VAL A 134 -23.75 -4.94 -3.28
N PHE A 135 -24.38 -4.55 -2.17
CA PHE A 135 -24.47 -5.33 -0.95
C PHE A 135 -25.86 -5.89 -0.66
N GLY A 136 -26.83 -5.62 -1.54
CA GLY A 136 -28.24 -5.97 -1.34
C GLY A 136 -28.96 -5.00 -0.39
N ALA A 137 -30.29 -5.13 -0.31
CA ALA A 137 -31.09 -4.31 0.59
C ALA A 137 -30.95 -4.80 2.04
N GLY A 138 -30.64 -3.89 2.97
CA GLY A 138 -30.57 -4.18 4.41
C GLY A 138 -29.14 -4.25 4.98
N ALA A 139 -29.04 -4.50 6.29
CA ALA A 139 -27.77 -4.61 7.00
C ALA A 139 -27.11 -5.98 6.74
N SER A 140 -26.53 -6.14 5.54
CA SER A 140 -25.81 -7.36 5.19
C SER A 140 -24.53 -7.50 6.01
N SER A 141 -24.22 -8.73 6.43
CA SER A 141 -22.98 -9.05 7.16
C SER A 141 -21.74 -8.58 6.37
N ASP A 142 -21.80 -8.65 5.04
CA ASP A 142 -20.73 -8.23 4.14
C ASP A 142 -20.52 -6.71 4.16
N LEU A 143 -21.60 -5.92 4.14
CA LEU A 143 -21.53 -4.46 4.29
C LEU A 143 -20.87 -4.11 5.63
N HIS A 144 -21.30 -4.75 6.71
CA HIS A 144 -20.77 -4.53 8.05
C HIS A 144 -19.26 -4.82 8.13
N GLN A 145 -18.85 -5.96 7.58
CA GLN A 145 -17.43 -6.35 7.54
C GLN A 145 -16.59 -5.36 6.72
N GLN A 146 -17.04 -5.02 5.51
CA GLN A 146 -16.32 -4.10 4.64
C GLN A 146 -16.24 -2.68 5.22
N LEU A 147 -17.31 -2.22 5.86
CA LEU A 147 -17.33 -0.94 6.56
C LEU A 147 -16.29 -0.89 7.67
N ARG A 148 -16.20 -1.94 8.50
CA ARG A 148 -15.21 -2.04 9.59
C ARG A 148 -13.77 -2.01 9.06
N LEU A 149 -13.49 -2.76 8.01
CA LEU A 149 -12.16 -2.78 7.39
C LEU A 149 -11.81 -1.42 6.78
N SER A 150 -12.77 -0.79 6.11
CA SER A 150 -12.58 0.51 5.46
C SER A 150 -12.38 1.63 6.46
N LEU A 151 -13.11 1.63 7.58
CA LEU A 151 -12.89 2.56 8.69
C LEU A 151 -11.49 2.40 9.30
N LYS A 152 -11.05 1.17 9.58
CA LYS A 152 -9.69 0.91 10.09
C LYS A 152 -8.62 1.46 9.14
N ARG A 153 -8.78 1.24 7.83
CA ARG A 153 -7.88 1.81 6.81
C ARG A 153 -7.96 3.34 6.78
N ALA A 154 -9.15 3.93 6.84
CA ALA A 154 -9.29 5.38 6.83
C ALA A 154 -8.64 6.05 8.05
N ILE A 155 -8.70 5.40 9.22
CA ILE A 155 -8.04 5.85 10.46
C ILE A 155 -6.52 5.75 10.33
N SER A 156 -6.00 4.64 9.81
CA SER A 156 -4.56 4.47 9.59
C SER A 156 -3.96 5.53 8.65
N HIS A 157 -4.77 6.09 7.76
CA HIS A 157 -4.36 7.14 6.82
C HIS A 157 -4.72 8.55 7.31
N SER A 158 -5.10 8.70 8.59
CA SER A 158 -5.47 9.98 9.21
C SER A 158 -6.58 10.75 8.48
N ARG A 159 -7.48 10.05 7.79
CA ARG A 159 -8.65 10.66 7.12
C ARG A 159 -9.86 10.74 8.04
N ILE A 160 -9.97 9.79 8.96
CA ILE A 160 -11.04 9.67 9.96
C ILE A 160 -10.37 9.49 11.31
N ILE A 161 -10.87 10.16 12.33
CA ILE A 161 -10.48 9.97 13.73
C ILE A 161 -11.56 9.14 14.41
N LYS A 162 -11.13 8.19 15.23
CA LYS A 162 -12.02 7.49 16.17
C LYS A 162 -11.96 8.19 17.51
N ASP A 163 -13.09 8.74 17.93
CA ASP A 163 -13.28 9.47 19.17
C ASP A 163 -14.22 8.67 20.06
N GLY A 164 -13.65 7.81 20.91
CA GLY A 164 -14.43 6.84 21.70
C GLY A 164 -15.26 5.90 20.80
N PRO A 165 -16.61 5.85 20.95
CA PRO A 165 -17.50 5.06 20.11
C PRO A 165 -17.85 5.74 18.76
N LEU A 166 -17.42 6.97 18.55
CA LEU A 166 -17.77 7.80 17.39
C LEU A 166 -16.62 7.85 16.37
N TYR A 167 -16.98 8.04 15.11
CA TYR A 167 -16.06 8.25 13.99
C TYR A 167 -16.32 9.62 13.40
N ARG A 168 -15.27 10.42 13.27
CA ARG A 168 -15.33 11.80 12.81
C ARG A 168 -14.35 12.02 11.66
N LEU A 169 -14.76 12.77 10.64
CA LEU A 169 -13.87 13.12 9.55
C LEU A 169 -12.78 14.07 10.06
N LEU A 170 -11.52 13.84 9.68
CA LEU A 170 -10.47 14.82 9.95
C LEU A 170 -10.73 16.05 9.07
N ARG A 171 -11.34 17.07 9.66
CA ARG A 171 -11.62 18.34 8.98
C ARG A 171 -10.31 19.11 8.84
N GLY A 172 -9.64 18.99 7.70
CA GLY A 172 -8.63 19.96 7.30
C GLY A 172 -9.31 21.30 7.10
N LYS A 173 -9.26 22.18 8.10
CA LYS A 173 -9.62 23.61 8.10
C LYS A 173 -10.54 24.04 6.94
N SER A 174 -11.79 23.57 6.97
CA SER A 174 -12.87 24.16 6.19
C SER A 174 -13.37 25.35 6.99
N GLY A 175 -13.08 26.56 6.49
CA GLY A 175 -13.48 27.81 7.11
C GLY A 175 -14.98 27.88 7.36
N CYS A 176 -15.35 28.03 8.62
CA CYS A 176 -16.51 28.79 9.03
C CYS A 176 -16.09 29.60 10.26
N ASP A 177 -16.06 30.90 10.07
CA ASP A 177 -15.89 31.91 11.10
C ASP A 177 -16.99 31.73 12.16
N SER A 178 -16.58 31.45 13.39
CA SER A 178 -17.39 31.60 14.60
C SER A 178 -16.42 31.67 15.76
N LYS A 179 -16.10 32.91 16.12
CA LYS A 179 -15.29 33.30 17.27
C LYS A 179 -15.83 32.69 18.56
N GLN A 180 -15.00 31.97 19.31
CA GLN A 180 -14.76 32.18 20.75
C GLN A 180 -13.70 31.20 21.28
N GLY A 181 -12.67 31.74 21.96
CA GLY A 181 -11.80 31.04 22.91
C GLY A 181 -10.32 30.95 22.52
N PRO A 182 -9.38 31.55 23.28
CA PRO A 182 -7.96 31.55 22.94
C PRO A 182 -7.26 30.24 23.33
N GLU A 183 -6.43 29.75 22.41
CA GLU A 183 -5.07 29.22 22.62
C GLU A 183 -4.86 28.32 23.85
N SER A 184 -4.86 26.99 23.64
CA SER A 184 -4.13 26.08 24.54
C SER A 184 -3.08 25.31 23.73
N ILE A 185 -1.85 25.80 23.84
CA ILE A 185 -0.64 25.26 23.23
C ILE A 185 -0.21 24.02 24.04
N ALA A 186 -0.98 22.94 23.95
CA ALA A 186 -0.71 21.73 24.71
C ALA A 186 -1.06 20.47 23.91
N CYS A 187 -0.52 20.33 22.70
CA CYS A 187 -0.36 19.02 22.07
C CYS A 187 0.65 19.07 20.92
N LEU A 188 1.87 19.54 21.20
CA LEU A 188 3.02 19.08 20.42
C LEU A 188 3.42 17.72 21.02
N PRO A 189 3.54 16.65 20.22
CA PRO A 189 4.03 15.38 20.73
C PRO A 189 5.45 15.57 21.27
N PRO A 190 5.79 15.00 22.45
CA PRO A 190 7.17 14.94 22.89
C PRO A 190 8.00 14.24 21.81
N VAL A 191 9.05 14.92 21.35
CA VAL A 191 10.05 14.33 20.46
C VAL A 191 10.75 13.22 21.25
N SER A 192 10.40 11.97 20.97
CA SER A 192 11.14 10.81 21.47
C SER A 192 12.45 10.72 20.71
N LEU A 193 13.50 11.34 21.27
CA LEU A 193 14.88 11.10 20.83
C LEU A 193 15.17 9.60 20.98
N LEU A 194 15.61 8.99 19.87
CA LEU A 194 15.95 7.58 19.78
C LEU A 194 17.04 7.20 20.80
N THR A 195 16.83 6.06 21.46
CA THR A 195 17.67 5.48 22.51
C THR A 195 18.90 4.75 21.96
N HIS A 196 19.74 5.44 21.20
CA HIS A 196 21.07 4.94 20.87
C HIS A 196 22.03 6.09 20.56
N GLU A 197 22.57 6.69 21.62
CA GLU A 197 24.01 6.88 21.73
C GLU A 197 24.39 7.17 23.19
N LYS A 198 24.63 6.10 23.96
CA LYS A 198 25.42 6.20 25.20
C LYS A 198 26.73 5.50 24.92
N ASP A 199 27.73 6.24 24.44
CA ASP A 199 29.13 6.06 24.85
C ASP A 199 30.02 7.14 24.23
N LYS A 200 30.35 8.19 24.99
CA LYS A 200 31.73 8.55 25.35
C LYS A 200 31.81 9.91 26.01
N SER A 201 32.34 9.87 27.22
CA SER A 201 32.90 10.95 27.99
C SER A 201 33.83 11.85 27.16
N LYS A 202 33.73 13.16 27.38
CA LYS A 202 34.88 14.07 27.55
C LYS A 202 34.44 15.38 28.18
N THR A 203 35.03 15.59 29.34
CA THR A 203 35.07 16.77 30.20
C THR A 203 35.64 17.99 29.47
N VAL A 204 35.34 19.16 30.06
CA VAL A 204 36.18 20.39 30.19
C VAL A 204 35.51 21.64 29.60
N CYS A 205 35.50 22.70 30.42
CA CYS A 205 34.94 24.06 30.25
C CYS A 205 33.43 24.15 30.52
N ASP A 206 32.90 24.93 31.47
CA ASP A 206 33.37 26.22 31.99
C ASP A 206 33.16 26.37 33.51
N LEU A 207 34.22 26.84 34.16
CA LEU A 207 34.16 27.55 35.42
C LEU A 207 33.45 28.90 35.22
N VAL A 208 33.12 29.50 36.37
CA VAL A 208 32.79 30.92 36.59
C VAL A 208 31.30 31.20 36.60
N LEU A 209 30.67 31.02 37.76
CA LEU A 209 30.11 32.11 38.59
C LEU A 209 29.33 31.51 39.76
N GLU A 210 29.96 31.40 40.94
CA GLU A 210 29.32 31.57 42.26
C GLU A 210 30.38 31.38 43.35
N ASN A 211 31.29 32.36 43.46
CA ASN A 211 32.01 32.60 44.71
C ASN A 211 31.27 33.71 45.46
N ALA A 212 30.28 33.31 46.23
CA ALA A 212 29.78 34.09 47.33
C ALA A 212 29.46 33.13 48.49
N VAL A 213 30.01 33.47 49.66
CA VAL A 213 29.68 32.92 50.98
C VAL A 213 30.47 31.68 51.42
N LYS A 214 31.69 31.88 51.92
CA LYS A 214 32.06 31.60 53.34
C LYS A 214 33.57 31.82 53.58
N ILE A 215 33.84 32.74 54.51
CA ILE A 215 34.87 32.73 55.58
C ILE A 215 36.06 31.80 55.36
#